data_AF-A0A928RMH9-F1
#
_entry.id   AF-A0A928RMH9-F1
#
_cell.length_a   1.000
_cell.length_b   1.000
_cell.length_c   1.000
_cell.angle_alpha   90.00
_cell.angle_beta   90.00
_cell.angle_gamma   90.00
#
_symmetry.space_group_name_H-M   'P 1'
#
loop_
_entity.id
_entity.type
_entity.pdbx_description
1 polymer ?
#
loop_
_entity_poly.entity_id
_entity_poly.type
_entity_poly.pdbx_seq_one_letter_code
_entity_poly.pdbx_strand_id
1 'polypeptide(L)' 'MATPMVAGVSLLLLEKYPNLTPNEIKKMLSFSCKSICFNRNFEGFGYPNLKRLHIN' A
#
# COMPACT_ATOMS: atom_id res chain seq x y z
N MET A 1 1.13 4.22 -14.82
CA MET A 1 -0.08 3.46 -14.42
C MET A 1 -0.10 3.07 -12.94
N ALA A 2 1.05 2.78 -12.29
CA ALA A 2 1.07 2.39 -10.87
C ALA A 2 0.63 3.50 -9.89
N THR A 3 1.00 4.76 -10.14
CA THR A 3 0.69 5.90 -9.25
C THR A 3 -0.80 6.05 -8.92
N PRO A 4 -1.74 6.07 -9.89
CA PRO A 4 -3.17 6.13 -9.56
C PRO A 4 -3.69 4.89 -8.82
N MET A 5 -3.10 3.70 -9.03
CA MET A 5 -3.47 2.51 -8.25
C MET A 5 -3.10 2.69 -6.76
N VAL A 6 -1.89 3.16 -6.48
CA VAL A 6 -1.45 3.42 -5.09
C VAL A 6 -2.29 4.53 -4.44
N ALA A 7 -2.66 5.56 -5.20
CA ALA A 7 -3.58 6.60 -4.74
C ALA A 7 -4.97 6.03 -4.40
N GLY A 8 -5.51 5.13 -5.22
CA GLY A 8 -6.76 4.43 -4.94
C GLY A 8 -6.70 3.58 -3.66
N VAL A 9 -5.62 2.83 -3.45
CA VAL A 9 -5.46 2.07 -2.19
C VAL A 9 -5.36 3.00 -0.98
N SER A 10 -4.70 4.15 -1.13
CA SER A 10 -4.60 5.16 -0.08
C SER A 10 -5.97 5.75 0.27
N LEU A 11 -6.82 5.98 -0.74
CA LEU A 11 -8.19 6.42 -0.55
C LEU A 11 -9.01 5.38 0.24
N LEU A 12 -8.95 4.10 -0.15
CA LEU A 12 -9.67 3.03 0.57
C LEU A 12 -9.22 2.90 2.04
N LEU A 13 -7.92 3.14 2.31
CA LEU A 13 -7.42 3.18 3.69
C LEU A 13 -8.04 4.33 4.49
N LEU A 14 -8.17 5.51 3.88
CA LEU A 14 -8.80 6.67 4.51
C LEU A 14 -10.31 6.47 4.69
N GLU A 15 -10.99 5.84 3.73
CA GLU A 15 -12.42 5.50 3.88
C GLU A 15 -12.66 4.56 5.07
N LYS A 16 -11.77 3.58 5.29
CA LYS A 16 -11.89 2.64 6.41
C LYS A 16 -11.39 3.21 7.74
N TYR A 17 -10.33 4.01 7.70
CA TYR A 17 -9.64 4.57 8.87
C TYR A 17 -9.42 6.08 8.67
N PRO A 18 -10.44 6.92 8.92
CA PRO A 18 -10.44 8.34 8.54
C PRO A 18 -9.42 9.20 9.29
N ASN A 19 -8.91 8.73 10.44
CA ASN A 19 -7.94 9.45 11.26
C ASN A 19 -6.48 9.14 10.90
N LEU A 20 -6.23 8.33 9.87
CA LEU A 20 -4.86 8.00 9.46
C LEU A 20 -4.12 9.24 8.94
N THR A 21 -2.91 9.43 9.44
CA THR A 21 -1.97 10.41 8.90
C THR A 21 -1.28 9.88 7.63
N PRO A 22 -0.75 10.77 6.77
CA PRO A 22 0.00 10.35 5.59
C PRO A 22 1.17 9.39 5.89
N ASN A 23 1.85 9.57 7.03
CA ASN A 23 2.94 8.71 7.46
C ASN A 23 2.47 7.31 7.86
N GLU A 24 1.30 7.20 8.49
CA GLU A 24 0.71 5.90 8.84
C GLU A 24 0.26 5.16 7.59
N ILE A 25 -0.39 5.84 6.64
CA ILE A 25 -0.76 5.27 5.33
C ILE A 25 0.48 4.72 4.62
N LYS A 26 1.56 5.51 4.54
CA LYS A 26 2.83 5.09 3.93
C LYS A 26 3.40 3.84 4.62
N LYS A 27 3.41 3.81 5.96
CA LYS A 27 3.87 2.63 6.72
C LYS A 27 3.00 1.41 6.38
N MET A 28 1.68 1.52 6.49
CA MET A 28 0.75 0.41 6.23
C MET A 28 0.94 -0.15 4.82
N LEU A 29 0.99 0.71 3.80
CA LEU A 29 1.25 0.30 2.42
C LEU A 29 2.57 -0.46 2.31
N SER A 30 3.68 0.13 2.80
CA SER A 30 5.03 -0.46 2.66
C SER A 30 5.15 -1.81 3.37
N PHE A 31 4.51 -1.99 4.53
CA PHE A 31 4.52 -3.27 5.26
C PHE A 31 3.57 -4.31 4.67
N SER A 32 2.53 -3.90 3.96
CA SER A 32 1.56 -4.81 3.35
C SER A 32 2.05 -5.43 2.04
N CYS A 33 3.02 -4.83 1.36
CA CYS A 33 3.40 -5.25 0.01
C CYS A 33 3.93 -6.70 -0.06
N LYS A 34 3.71 -7.33 -1.22
CA LYS A 34 4.20 -8.67 -1.58
C LYS A 34 5.34 -8.54 -2.60
N SER A 35 6.49 -9.14 -2.29
CA SER A 35 7.65 -9.22 -3.20
C SER A 35 7.33 -10.03 -4.46
N ILE A 36 8.01 -9.70 -5.56
CA ILE A 36 7.79 -10.26 -6.90
C ILE A 36 9.02 -11.09 -7.30
N CYS A 37 10.19 -10.46 -7.29
CA CYS A 37 11.46 -11.00 -7.75
C CYS A 37 12.58 -10.83 -6.71
N PHE A 38 12.27 -10.34 -5.51
CA PHE A 38 13.20 -10.12 -4.38
C PHE A 38 14.34 -9.12 -4.64
N ASN A 39 14.38 -8.47 -5.81
CA ASN A 39 15.34 -7.40 -6.09
C ASN A 39 14.71 -6.03 -5.78
N ARG A 40 15.12 -5.45 -4.65
CA ARG A 40 14.59 -4.20 -4.11
C ARG A 40 14.75 -2.99 -5.03
N ASN A 41 15.77 -2.97 -5.89
CA ASN A 41 15.99 -1.86 -6.82
C ASN A 41 14.97 -1.86 -7.96
N PHE A 42 14.41 -3.01 -8.31
CA PHE A 42 13.40 -3.13 -9.36
C PHE A 42 11.97 -3.01 -8.81
N GLU A 43 11.69 -3.56 -7.62
CA GLU A 43 10.32 -3.65 -7.11
C GLU A 43 10.02 -2.77 -5.89
N GLY A 44 11.03 -2.14 -5.29
CA GLY A 44 10.87 -1.41 -4.03
C GLY A 44 10.38 -2.33 -2.92
N PHE A 45 9.15 -2.12 -2.45
CA PHE A 45 8.50 -2.98 -1.46
C PHE A 45 7.65 -4.11 -2.09
N GLY A 46 7.50 -4.12 -3.42
CA GLY A 46 6.63 -5.03 -4.16
C GLY A 46 5.21 -4.47 -4.35
N TYR A 47 4.24 -5.35 -4.62
CA TYR A 47 2.85 -4.96 -4.90
C TYR A 47 2.01 -4.83 -3.63
N PRO A 48 1.17 -3.77 -3.49
CA PRO A 48 0.24 -3.64 -2.38
C PRO A 48 -0.66 -4.88 -2.23
N ASN A 49 -0.83 -5.37 -1.00
CA ASN A 49 -1.68 -6.52 -0.70
C ASN A 49 -2.87 -6.08 0.14
N LEU A 50 -4.03 -5.95 -0.51
CA LEU A 50 -5.28 -5.50 0.12
C LEU A 50 -5.72 -6.42 1.28
N LYS A 51 -5.49 -7.74 1.18
CA LYS A 51 -5.80 -8.68 2.27
C LYS A 51 -4.98 -8.39 3.52
N ARG A 52 -3.70 -8.01 3.36
CA ARG A 52 -2.82 -7.62 4.49
C ARG A 52 -3.14 -6.24 5.05
N LEU A 53 -3.80 -5.39 4.25
CA LEU A 53 -4.35 -4.10 4.71
C LEU A 53 -5.74 -4.24 5.34
N HIS A 54 -6.32 -5.45 5.32
CA HIS A 54 -7.69 -5.72 5.72
C HIS A 54 -8.73 -4.87 4.96
N ILE A 55 -8.46 -4.54 3.71
CA ILE A 55 -9.38 -3.79 2.84
C ILE A 55 -9.98 -4.81 1.85
N ASN A 56 -11.31 -4.78 1.70
CA ASN A 56 -12.06 -5.69 0.82
C ASN A 56 -12.02 -5.21 -0.63
#